data_AF-A0A7S7Q2V2-F1
#
_entry.id   AF-A0A7S7Q2V2-F1
#
_cell.length_a   1.000
_cell.length_b   1.000
_cell.length_c   1.000
_cell.angle_alpha   90.00
_cell.angle_beta   90.00
_cell.angle_gamma   90.00
#
_symmetry.space_group_name_H-M   'P 1'
#
loop_
_entity.id
_entity.type
_entity.pdbx_description
1 polymer ?
#
loop_
_entity_poly.entity_id
_entity_poly.type
_entity_poly.pdbx_seq_one_letter_code
_entity_poly.pdbx_strand_id
1 'polypeptide(L)'
;MEHQSRPLHEVVADWLADQPGAVDAWQGFAAEPGAQDFALFLERLAGTVNYGHQAFRDQVAENLLQAAMRPRLRKQFFELANGATASCEDRITLTWNGMQTARLNADVKDGLYDNRLDQLLQHGRVMFRLGALDDIARETVSSLRRADPQANIDEIEVYLAYQTQLRDRLELRHIAPDMRFLNLSDVTPEDVARAETSVREQEATGLEDFLATSWEPWDTVVRRIAPDDHAAMQDRLADALEDEFPTRLNERLAEHGLTDDVDARRMVGAQILSEIAREIKGELMHKVLREHGLEPRSMR
;
A
#
# COMPACT_ATOMS: atom_id res chain seq x y z
N MET A 1 -32.97 -10.54 -2.99
CA MET A 1 -32.53 -11.94 -2.91
C MET A 1 -31.03 -11.90 -2.76
N GLU A 2 -30.51 -12.28 -1.59
CA GLU A 2 -29.05 -12.41 -1.41
C GLU A 2 -28.57 -13.50 -2.38
N HIS A 3 -27.65 -13.15 -3.27
CA HIS A 3 -27.00 -14.12 -4.13
C HIS A 3 -26.09 -14.98 -3.26
N GLN A 4 -26.49 -16.22 -2.98
CA GLN A 4 -25.58 -17.20 -2.41
C GLN A 4 -24.53 -17.52 -3.47
N SER A 5 -23.30 -17.01 -3.27
CA SER A 5 -22.13 -17.36 -4.09
C SER A 5 -21.92 -18.88 -4.08
N ARG A 6 -21.38 -19.41 -5.18
CA ARG A 6 -20.99 -20.83 -5.26
C ARG A 6 -20.00 -21.19 -4.16
N PRO A 7 -19.87 -22.48 -3.82
CA PRO A 7 -18.85 -22.96 -2.88
C PRO A 7 -17.45 -22.50 -3.29
N LEU A 8 -16.63 -22.10 -2.31
CA LEU A 8 -15.30 -21.51 -2.56
C LEU A 8 -14.42 -22.35 -3.49
N HIS A 9 -14.38 -23.68 -3.29
CA HIS A 9 -13.55 -24.56 -4.11
C HIS A 9 -14.01 -24.60 -5.58
N GLU A 10 -15.30 -24.45 -5.86
CA GLU A 10 -15.81 -24.40 -7.24
C GLU A 10 -15.41 -23.10 -7.92
N VAL A 11 -15.51 -21.96 -7.21
CA VAL A 11 -15.08 -20.66 -7.74
C VAL A 11 -13.58 -20.67 -8.01
N VAL A 12 -12.79 -21.22 -7.07
CA VAL A 12 -11.34 -21.33 -7.24
C VAL A 12 -10.97 -22.25 -8.41
N ALA A 13 -11.74 -23.32 -8.67
CA ALA A 13 -11.51 -24.21 -9.79
C ALA A 13 -11.59 -23.46 -11.14
N ASP A 14 -12.49 -22.48 -11.26
CA ASP A 14 -12.61 -21.65 -12.47
C ASP A 14 -11.33 -20.81 -12.73
N TRP A 15 -10.66 -20.37 -11.66
CA TRP A 15 -9.39 -19.62 -11.74
C TRP A 15 -8.15 -20.51 -11.89
N LEU A 16 -8.23 -21.76 -11.44
CA LEU A 16 -7.13 -22.74 -11.44
C LEU A 16 -7.34 -23.86 -12.47
N ALA A 17 -8.00 -23.57 -13.59
CA ALA A 17 -8.36 -24.57 -14.60
C ALA A 17 -7.17 -25.46 -15.06
N ASP A 18 -5.95 -24.92 -15.05
CA ASP A 18 -4.73 -25.63 -15.43
C ASP A 18 -4.00 -26.34 -14.25
N GLN A 19 -4.51 -26.22 -13.02
CA GLN A 19 -3.89 -26.73 -11.79
C GLN A 19 -4.89 -27.41 -10.83
N PRO A 20 -5.57 -28.50 -11.26
CA PRO A 20 -6.67 -29.11 -10.50
C PRO A 20 -6.24 -29.65 -9.13
N GLY A 21 -4.98 -30.08 -8.96
CA GLY A 21 -4.47 -30.60 -7.68
C GLY A 21 -4.44 -29.57 -6.54
N ALA A 22 -4.49 -28.27 -6.85
CA ALA A 22 -4.57 -27.22 -5.84
C ALA A 22 -6.01 -26.99 -5.33
N VAL A 23 -7.04 -27.40 -6.08
CA VAL A 23 -8.46 -27.16 -5.75
C VAL A 23 -8.91 -27.97 -4.52
N ASP A 24 -8.37 -29.17 -4.33
CA ASP A 24 -8.74 -30.04 -3.21
C ASP A 24 -8.50 -29.39 -1.85
N ALA A 25 -7.40 -28.64 -1.71
CA ALA A 25 -7.09 -27.90 -0.49
C ALA A 25 -8.20 -26.88 -0.14
N TRP A 26 -8.80 -26.24 -1.16
CA TRP A 26 -9.81 -25.21 -0.99
C TRP A 26 -11.16 -25.75 -0.50
N GLN A 27 -11.44 -27.05 -0.68
CA GLN A 27 -12.60 -27.69 -0.04
C GLN A 27 -12.48 -27.63 1.49
N GLY A 28 -11.28 -27.86 2.01
CA GLY A 28 -10.98 -27.79 3.44
C GLY A 28 -11.08 -26.38 4.03
N PHE A 29 -10.93 -25.34 3.21
CA PHE A 29 -10.97 -23.95 3.65
C PHE A 29 -12.37 -23.35 3.65
N ALA A 30 -13.37 -24.03 3.08
CA ALA A 30 -14.74 -23.52 2.97
C ALA A 30 -15.43 -23.23 4.32
N ALA A 31 -14.95 -23.86 5.40
CA ALA A 31 -15.48 -23.64 6.76
C ALA A 31 -14.75 -22.52 7.52
N GLU A 32 -13.69 -21.93 6.96
CA GLU A 32 -12.96 -20.84 7.62
C GLU A 32 -13.79 -19.53 7.59
N PRO A 33 -13.71 -18.69 8.63
CA PRO A 33 -14.41 -17.40 8.64
C PRO A 33 -14.01 -16.52 7.44
N GLY A 34 -15.01 -15.97 6.74
CA GLY A 34 -14.80 -15.11 5.56
C GLY A 34 -14.59 -15.87 4.24
N ALA A 35 -14.58 -17.21 4.25
CA ALA A 35 -14.43 -18.02 3.03
C ALA A 35 -15.54 -17.75 1.99
N GLN A 36 -16.78 -17.54 2.44
CA GLN A 36 -17.92 -17.23 1.57
C GLN A 36 -17.80 -15.83 0.94
N ASP A 37 -17.35 -14.84 1.70
CA ASP A 37 -17.12 -13.49 1.17
C ASP A 37 -15.99 -13.49 0.14
N PHE A 38 -14.95 -14.29 0.39
CA PHE A 38 -13.86 -14.47 -0.56
C PHE A 38 -14.30 -15.20 -1.85
N ALA A 39 -15.17 -16.22 -1.74
CA ALA A 39 -15.76 -16.87 -2.91
C ALA A 39 -16.54 -15.87 -3.77
N LEU A 40 -17.42 -15.08 -3.14
CA LEU A 40 -18.18 -14.05 -3.84
C LEU A 40 -17.27 -12.97 -4.43
N PHE A 41 -16.19 -12.59 -3.74
CA PHE A 41 -15.19 -11.68 -4.27
C PHE A 41 -14.53 -12.22 -5.54
N LEU A 42 -14.12 -13.49 -5.57
CA LEU A 42 -13.50 -14.11 -6.74
C LEU A 42 -14.48 -14.22 -7.92
N GLU A 43 -15.75 -14.55 -7.69
CA GLU A 43 -16.78 -14.54 -8.74
C GLU A 43 -16.93 -13.14 -9.35
N ARG A 44 -17.02 -12.12 -8.49
CA ARG A 44 -17.15 -10.73 -8.94
C ARG A 44 -15.88 -10.23 -9.61
N LEU A 45 -14.70 -10.68 -9.17
CA LEU A 45 -13.43 -10.34 -9.79
C LEU A 45 -13.35 -10.87 -11.22
N ALA A 46 -13.91 -12.06 -11.47
CA ALA A 46 -13.99 -12.65 -12.82
C ALA A 46 -14.94 -11.85 -13.74
N GLY A 47 -15.88 -11.10 -13.16
CA GLY A 47 -16.76 -10.19 -13.89
C GLY A 47 -16.15 -8.83 -14.24
N THR A 48 -14.98 -8.50 -13.70
CA THR A 48 -14.32 -7.20 -13.97
C THR A 48 -13.71 -7.16 -15.37
N VAL A 49 -13.49 -5.95 -15.89
CA VAL A 49 -12.78 -5.73 -17.17
C VAL A 49 -11.38 -6.36 -17.18
N ASN A 50 -10.76 -6.49 -15.99
CA ASN A 50 -9.43 -7.06 -15.83
C ASN A 50 -9.37 -8.56 -16.18
N TYR A 51 -10.49 -9.28 -16.10
CA TYR A 51 -10.53 -10.71 -16.42
C TYR A 51 -10.13 -11.00 -17.86
N GLY A 52 -10.25 -10.04 -18.79
CA GLY A 52 -9.80 -10.20 -20.18
C GLY A 52 -8.29 -10.42 -20.33
N HIS A 53 -7.48 -9.96 -19.37
CA HIS A 53 -6.01 -10.01 -19.43
C HIS A 53 -5.47 -11.34 -18.90
N GLN A 54 -4.73 -12.09 -19.74
CA GLN A 54 -4.14 -13.37 -19.32
C GLN A 54 -3.20 -13.20 -18.11
N ALA A 55 -2.29 -12.23 -18.16
CA ALA A 55 -1.36 -11.96 -17.06
C ALA A 55 -2.06 -11.63 -15.74
N PHE A 56 -3.26 -11.03 -15.80
CA PHE A 56 -4.08 -10.78 -14.61
C PHE A 56 -4.61 -12.11 -14.03
N ARG A 57 -5.17 -12.97 -14.88
CA ARG A 57 -5.65 -14.31 -14.47
C ARG A 57 -4.52 -15.16 -13.89
N ASP A 58 -3.34 -15.12 -14.50
CA ASP A 58 -2.15 -15.85 -14.00
C ASP A 58 -1.74 -15.36 -12.61
N GLN A 59 -1.80 -14.04 -12.36
CA GLN A 59 -1.50 -13.47 -11.05
C GLN A 59 -2.54 -13.86 -9.99
N VAL A 60 -3.83 -13.92 -10.35
CA VAL A 60 -4.90 -14.43 -9.48
C VAL A 60 -4.64 -15.90 -9.14
N ALA A 61 -4.34 -16.73 -10.13
CA ALA A 61 -4.02 -18.14 -9.92
C ALA A 61 -2.82 -18.31 -8.98
N GLU A 62 -1.71 -17.61 -9.21
CA GLU A 62 -0.54 -17.65 -8.34
C GLU A 62 -0.90 -17.24 -6.90
N ASN A 63 -1.66 -16.16 -6.72
CA ASN A 63 -2.08 -15.72 -5.38
C ASN A 63 -2.95 -16.75 -4.66
N LEU A 64 -3.78 -17.50 -5.38
CA LEU A 64 -4.58 -18.59 -4.80
C LEU A 64 -3.67 -19.74 -4.36
N LEU A 65 -2.71 -20.17 -5.17
CA LEU A 65 -1.74 -21.21 -4.77
C LEU A 65 -0.99 -20.81 -3.51
N GLN A 66 -0.56 -19.55 -3.48
CA GLN A 66 0.13 -18.93 -2.38
C GLN A 66 -0.71 -18.84 -1.09
N ALA A 67 -1.98 -18.46 -1.19
CA ALA A 67 -2.90 -18.44 -0.06
C ALA A 67 -3.20 -19.86 0.45
N ALA A 68 -3.27 -20.85 -0.44
CA ALA A 68 -3.48 -22.24 -0.02
C ALA A 68 -2.35 -22.75 0.90
N MET A 69 -1.11 -22.38 0.60
CA MET A 69 0.08 -22.79 1.37
C MET A 69 0.33 -21.95 2.63
N ARG A 70 -0.28 -20.76 2.76
CA ARG A 70 0.04 -19.78 3.80
C ARG A 70 -1.22 -19.36 4.57
N PRO A 71 -1.56 -20.05 5.68
CA PRO A 71 -2.82 -19.82 6.42
C PRO A 71 -3.03 -18.37 6.88
N ARG A 72 -1.96 -17.67 7.29
CA ARG A 72 -2.05 -16.26 7.71
C ARG A 72 -2.40 -15.34 6.52
N LEU A 73 -1.81 -15.59 5.35
CA LEU A 73 -2.11 -14.83 4.13
C LEU A 73 -3.53 -15.10 3.66
N ARG A 74 -3.97 -16.37 3.65
CA ARG A 74 -5.35 -16.73 3.31
C ARG A 74 -6.37 -16.04 4.21
N LYS A 75 -6.15 -16.08 5.53
CA LYS A 75 -6.99 -15.37 6.48
C LYS A 75 -7.07 -13.87 6.17
N GLN A 76 -5.94 -13.24 5.85
CA GLN A 76 -5.90 -11.83 5.48
C GLN A 76 -6.66 -11.54 4.17
N PHE A 77 -6.58 -12.43 3.18
CA PHE A 77 -7.39 -12.30 1.96
C PHE A 77 -8.89 -12.41 2.26
N PHE A 78 -9.29 -13.33 3.15
CA PHE A 78 -10.69 -13.47 3.54
C PHE A 78 -11.20 -12.22 4.28
N GLU A 79 -10.37 -11.65 5.17
CA GLU A 79 -10.66 -10.39 5.86
C GLU A 79 -10.77 -9.21 4.88
N LEU A 80 -9.90 -9.12 3.88
CA LEU A 80 -9.95 -8.06 2.86
C LEU A 80 -11.17 -8.17 1.94
N ALA A 81 -11.61 -9.39 1.61
CA ALA A 81 -12.80 -9.59 0.80
C ALA A 81 -14.10 -9.23 1.53
N ASN A 82 -14.09 -9.26 2.86
CA ASN A 82 -15.25 -8.89 3.67
C ASN A 82 -15.65 -7.43 3.40
N GLY A 83 -16.90 -7.21 2.99
CA GLY A 83 -17.44 -5.88 2.68
C GLY A 83 -16.98 -5.28 1.34
N ALA A 84 -16.08 -5.94 0.60
CA ALA A 84 -15.76 -5.57 -0.79
C ALA A 84 -16.90 -5.95 -1.75
N THR A 85 -17.61 -7.01 -1.42
CA THR A 85 -18.66 -7.63 -2.25
C THR A 85 -20.02 -6.94 -2.18
N ALA A 86 -20.18 -5.93 -1.32
CA ALA A 86 -21.43 -5.18 -1.17
C ALA A 86 -21.57 -3.98 -2.13
N SER A 87 -20.51 -3.56 -2.83
CA SER A 87 -20.49 -2.31 -3.63
C SER A 87 -20.05 -2.52 -5.09
N CYS A 88 -19.81 -1.46 -5.86
CA CYS A 88 -19.44 -1.47 -7.30
C CYS A 88 -18.18 -2.29 -7.65
N GLU A 89 -18.02 -2.64 -8.94
CA GLU A 89 -16.86 -3.39 -9.47
C GLU A 89 -15.51 -2.72 -9.16
N ASP A 90 -15.46 -1.40 -9.09
CA ASP A 90 -14.23 -0.67 -8.77
C ASP A 90 -13.74 -0.95 -7.35
N ARG A 91 -14.63 -1.17 -6.38
CA ARG A 91 -14.21 -1.66 -5.05
C ARG A 91 -13.56 -3.05 -5.13
N ILE A 92 -14.03 -3.92 -6.03
CA ILE A 92 -13.43 -5.25 -6.23
C ILE A 92 -11.99 -5.09 -6.75
N THR A 93 -11.77 -4.21 -7.73
CA THR A 93 -10.42 -3.89 -8.25
C THR A 93 -9.52 -3.31 -7.16
N LEU A 94 -10.02 -2.35 -6.36
CA LEU A 94 -9.24 -1.78 -5.26
C LEU A 94 -8.90 -2.81 -4.18
N THR A 95 -9.85 -3.69 -3.85
CA THR A 95 -9.64 -4.78 -2.88
C THR A 95 -8.59 -5.77 -3.38
N TRP A 96 -8.60 -6.10 -4.67
CA TRP A 96 -7.55 -6.90 -5.31
C TRP A 96 -6.17 -6.25 -5.18
N ASN A 97 -6.06 -4.93 -5.42
CA ASN A 97 -4.80 -4.19 -5.22
C ASN A 97 -4.34 -4.28 -3.74
N GLY A 98 -5.27 -4.16 -2.79
CA GLY A 98 -4.99 -4.36 -1.36
C GLY A 98 -4.49 -5.77 -1.03
N MET A 99 -5.01 -6.81 -1.70
CA MET A 99 -4.51 -8.17 -1.57
C MET A 99 -3.08 -8.33 -2.12
N GLN A 100 -2.70 -7.57 -3.16
CA GLN A 100 -1.31 -7.59 -3.66
C GLN A 100 -0.35 -6.99 -2.61
N THR A 101 -0.76 -5.91 -1.95
CA THR A 101 0.00 -5.35 -0.82
C THR A 101 0.11 -6.32 0.35
N ALA A 102 -0.98 -7.02 0.69
CA ALA A 102 -0.96 -8.05 1.73
C ALA A 102 0.00 -9.21 1.38
N ARG A 103 -0.01 -9.65 0.11
CA ARG A 103 0.91 -10.67 -0.40
C ARG A 103 2.37 -10.23 -0.29
N LEU A 104 2.68 -9.01 -0.73
CA LEU A 104 4.01 -8.40 -0.60
C LEU A 104 4.47 -8.39 0.87
N ASN A 105 3.64 -7.89 1.77
CA ASN A 105 3.98 -7.79 3.19
C ASN A 105 4.22 -9.17 3.80
N ALA A 106 3.45 -10.17 3.36
CA ALA A 106 3.67 -11.55 3.77
C ALA A 106 5.02 -12.06 3.24
N ASP A 107 5.36 -11.81 1.97
CA ASP A 107 6.65 -12.21 1.39
C ASP A 107 7.83 -11.55 2.11
N VAL A 108 7.69 -10.28 2.48
CA VAL A 108 8.65 -9.59 3.35
C VAL A 108 8.74 -10.25 4.72
N LYS A 109 7.63 -10.61 5.36
CA LYS A 109 7.65 -11.28 6.67
C LYS A 109 8.33 -12.65 6.65
N ASP A 110 8.23 -13.36 5.53
CA ASP A 110 8.86 -14.68 5.33
C ASP A 110 10.35 -14.57 4.91
N GLY A 111 10.91 -13.37 4.82
CA GLY A 111 12.33 -13.14 4.54
C GLY A 111 12.71 -13.19 3.06
N LEU A 112 11.73 -13.20 2.14
CA LEU A 112 11.99 -13.33 0.71
C LEU A 112 12.83 -12.17 0.15
N TYR A 113 12.83 -11.02 0.81
CA TYR A 113 13.51 -9.80 0.35
C TYR A 113 14.83 -9.52 1.08
N ASP A 114 15.27 -10.38 2.00
CA ASP A 114 16.45 -10.13 2.84
C ASP A 114 17.74 -9.97 2.00
N ASN A 115 17.83 -10.64 0.85
CA ASN A 115 18.94 -10.50 -0.11
C ASN A 115 18.55 -9.78 -1.41
N ARG A 116 17.40 -9.09 -1.44
CA ARG A 116 16.81 -8.45 -2.64
C ARG A 116 16.29 -7.06 -2.31
N LEU A 117 17.14 -6.27 -1.67
CA LEU A 117 16.79 -4.92 -1.22
C LEU A 117 16.44 -4.00 -2.39
N ASP A 118 17.04 -4.17 -3.56
CA ASP A 118 16.69 -3.47 -4.79
C ASP A 118 15.21 -3.67 -5.17
N GLN A 119 14.72 -4.91 -5.11
CA GLN A 119 13.32 -5.24 -5.38
C GLN A 119 12.40 -4.69 -4.29
N LEU A 120 12.82 -4.79 -3.02
CA LEU A 120 12.08 -4.21 -1.90
C LEU A 120 11.90 -2.70 -2.07
N LEU A 121 12.96 -1.97 -2.42
CA LEU A 121 12.92 -0.54 -2.65
C LEU A 121 11.99 -0.17 -3.82
N GLN A 122 11.98 -0.97 -4.89
CA GLN A 122 11.03 -0.78 -5.99
C GLN A 122 9.58 -0.92 -5.51
N HIS A 123 9.29 -1.87 -4.62
CA HIS A 123 7.97 -1.98 -4.00
C HIS A 123 7.64 -0.78 -3.12
N GLY A 124 8.61 -0.31 -2.33
CA GLY A 124 8.47 0.91 -1.53
C GLY A 124 8.13 2.14 -2.38
N ARG A 125 8.73 2.29 -3.57
CA ARG A 125 8.38 3.34 -4.55
C ARG A 125 6.93 3.24 -5.00
N VAL A 126 6.48 2.05 -5.38
CA VAL A 126 5.09 1.84 -5.79
C VAL A 126 4.15 2.21 -4.65
N MET A 127 4.43 1.78 -3.42
CA MET A 127 3.61 2.12 -2.26
C MET A 127 3.59 3.62 -1.97
N PHE A 128 4.72 4.31 -2.10
CA PHE A 128 4.80 5.76 -1.98
C PHE A 128 3.93 6.47 -3.03
N ARG A 129 4.08 6.08 -4.30
CA ARG A 129 3.32 6.66 -5.42
C ARG A 129 1.82 6.45 -5.25
N LEU A 130 1.40 5.27 -4.80
CA LEU A 130 0.00 4.97 -4.52
C LEU A 130 -0.55 5.83 -3.38
N GLY A 131 0.22 6.05 -2.31
CA GLY A 131 -0.15 6.96 -1.22
C GLY A 131 -0.33 8.40 -1.72
N ALA A 132 0.64 8.92 -2.49
CA ALA A 132 0.53 10.26 -3.08
C ALA A 132 -0.68 10.39 -4.02
N LEU A 133 -1.02 9.34 -4.78
CA LEU A 133 -2.22 9.33 -5.61
C LEU A 133 -3.53 9.27 -4.79
N ASP A 134 -3.55 8.62 -3.62
CA ASP A 134 -4.72 8.63 -2.72
C ASP A 134 -4.99 10.05 -2.22
N ASP A 135 -3.95 10.77 -1.80
CA ASP A 135 -4.06 12.17 -1.35
C ASP A 135 -4.55 13.08 -2.49
N ILE A 136 -3.97 12.95 -3.68
CA ILE A 136 -4.40 13.70 -4.88
C ILE A 136 -5.86 13.37 -5.24
N ALA A 137 -6.28 12.11 -5.14
CA ALA A 137 -7.65 11.71 -5.38
C ALA A 137 -8.62 12.36 -4.38
N ARG A 138 -8.29 12.36 -3.08
CA ARG A 138 -9.08 13.02 -2.03
C ARG A 138 -9.23 14.52 -2.26
N GLU A 139 -8.15 15.19 -2.67
CA GLU A 139 -8.17 16.61 -3.02
C GLU A 139 -9.00 16.90 -4.27
N THR A 140 -8.89 16.03 -5.28
CA THR A 140 -9.69 16.10 -6.52
C THR A 140 -11.17 15.97 -6.21
N VAL A 141 -11.56 14.94 -5.46
CA VAL A 141 -12.94 14.71 -5.01
C VAL A 141 -13.48 15.90 -4.22
N SER A 142 -12.68 16.43 -3.29
CA SER A 142 -13.05 17.61 -2.51
C SER A 142 -13.29 18.84 -3.38
N SER A 143 -12.49 19.00 -4.44
CA SER A 143 -12.63 20.11 -5.40
C SER A 143 -13.86 19.95 -6.29
N LEU A 144 -14.11 18.75 -6.81
CA LEU A 144 -15.29 18.43 -7.60
C LEU A 144 -16.58 18.64 -6.80
N ARG A 145 -16.64 18.15 -5.56
CA ARG A 145 -17.80 18.35 -4.67
C ARG A 145 -18.05 19.82 -4.32
N ARG A 146 -16.99 20.66 -4.28
CA ARG A 146 -17.14 22.12 -4.11
C ARG A 146 -17.69 22.79 -5.37
N ALA A 147 -17.28 22.33 -6.55
CA ALA A 147 -17.72 22.86 -7.84
C ALA A 147 -19.18 22.48 -8.14
N ASP A 148 -19.57 21.24 -7.84
CA ASP A 148 -20.94 20.76 -7.94
C ASP A 148 -21.31 19.90 -6.71
N PRO A 149 -21.98 20.50 -5.69
CA PRO A 149 -22.42 19.76 -4.50
C PRO A 149 -23.47 18.67 -4.76
N GLN A 150 -24.09 18.64 -5.94
CA GLN A 150 -25.08 17.61 -6.30
C GLN A 150 -24.45 16.46 -7.10
N ALA A 151 -23.18 16.60 -7.53
CA ALA A 151 -22.48 15.54 -8.23
C ALA A 151 -22.22 14.34 -7.30
N ASN A 152 -22.58 13.14 -7.76
CA ASN A 152 -22.32 11.89 -7.06
C ASN A 152 -20.90 11.41 -7.38
N ILE A 153 -19.90 12.02 -6.75
CA ILE A 153 -18.49 11.69 -6.95
C ILE A 153 -18.07 10.54 -6.03
N ASP A 154 -17.77 9.39 -6.62
CA ASP A 154 -17.18 8.24 -5.93
C ASP A 154 -15.65 8.38 -5.88
N GLU A 155 -15.11 8.43 -4.66
CA GLU A 155 -13.69 8.57 -4.39
C GLU A 155 -12.86 7.38 -4.88
N ILE A 156 -13.44 6.17 -4.88
CA ILE A 156 -12.77 4.96 -5.38
C ILE A 156 -12.57 5.06 -6.90
N GLU A 157 -13.57 5.56 -7.62
CA GLU A 157 -13.51 5.71 -9.09
C GLU A 157 -12.44 6.74 -9.46
N VAL A 158 -12.37 7.88 -8.77
CA VAL A 158 -11.33 8.90 -8.99
C VAL A 158 -9.92 8.33 -8.72
N TYR A 159 -9.75 7.61 -7.61
CA TYR A 159 -8.46 7.03 -7.26
C TYR A 159 -8.01 5.96 -8.27
N LEU A 160 -8.90 5.04 -8.67
CA LEU A 160 -8.59 4.05 -9.69
C LEU A 160 -8.35 4.67 -11.07
N ALA A 161 -8.97 5.80 -11.38
CA ALA A 161 -8.72 6.52 -12.62
C ALA A 161 -7.29 7.05 -12.69
N TYR A 162 -6.78 7.62 -11.59
CA TYR A 162 -5.37 7.99 -11.53
C TYR A 162 -4.45 6.77 -11.61
N GLN A 163 -4.72 5.70 -10.85
CA GLN A 163 -3.92 4.48 -10.88
C GLN A 163 -3.83 3.89 -12.30
N THR A 164 -4.97 3.77 -12.99
CA THR A 164 -5.06 3.19 -14.34
C THR A 164 -4.33 4.08 -15.35
N GLN A 165 -4.61 5.39 -15.36
CA GLN A 165 -4.03 6.31 -16.35
C GLN A 165 -2.53 6.58 -16.14
N LEU A 166 -2.04 6.45 -14.91
CA LEU A 166 -0.64 6.67 -14.56
C LEU A 166 0.16 5.37 -14.36
N ARG A 167 -0.47 4.20 -14.54
CA ARG A 167 0.15 2.89 -14.31
C ARG A 167 1.51 2.75 -14.98
N ASP A 168 1.58 3.01 -16.28
CA ASP A 168 2.81 2.85 -17.04
C ASP A 168 3.80 3.99 -16.76
N ARG A 169 3.30 5.23 -16.65
CA ARG A 169 4.15 6.41 -16.47
C ARG A 169 4.82 6.45 -15.10
N LEU A 170 4.11 6.04 -14.07
CA LEU A 170 4.60 5.95 -12.69
C LEU A 170 5.04 4.53 -12.32
N GLU A 171 5.15 3.61 -13.29
CA GLU A 171 5.52 2.21 -13.08
C GLU A 171 4.83 1.57 -11.87
N LEU A 172 3.50 1.74 -11.76
CA LEU A 172 2.69 1.14 -10.70
C LEU A 172 2.58 -0.36 -10.97
N ARG A 173 3.63 -1.10 -10.62
CA ARG A 173 3.68 -2.56 -10.77
C ARG A 173 2.73 -3.19 -9.76
N HIS A 174 2.19 -4.36 -10.11
CA HIS A 174 1.32 -5.16 -9.23
C HIS A 174 -0.07 -4.56 -8.93
N ILE A 175 -0.48 -3.47 -9.60
CA ILE A 175 -1.89 -3.08 -9.63
C ILE A 175 -2.61 -3.65 -10.86
N ALA A 176 -3.93 -3.76 -10.76
CA ALA A 176 -4.79 -4.15 -11.87
C ALA A 176 -4.56 -3.26 -13.11
N PRO A 177 -4.59 -3.83 -14.34
CA PRO A 177 -4.28 -3.09 -15.56
C PRO A 177 -5.34 -2.06 -15.95
N ASP A 178 -6.62 -2.36 -15.72
CA ASP A 178 -7.75 -1.55 -16.16
C ASP A 178 -8.77 -1.29 -15.03
N MET A 179 -9.64 -0.31 -15.26
CA MET A 179 -10.83 -0.05 -14.46
C MET A 179 -12.07 0.04 -15.36
N ARG A 180 -13.26 -0.22 -14.80
CA ARG A 180 -14.49 -0.25 -15.60
C ARG A 180 -15.05 1.13 -15.89
N PHE A 181 -15.07 2.01 -14.89
CA PHE A 181 -15.78 3.28 -14.95
C PHE A 181 -14.86 4.48 -15.24
N LEU A 182 -13.75 4.27 -15.97
CA LEU A 182 -12.76 5.32 -16.24
C LEU A 182 -13.40 6.60 -16.81
N ASN A 183 -14.35 6.44 -17.74
CA ASN A 183 -15.05 7.54 -18.40
C ASN A 183 -16.02 8.32 -17.49
N LEU A 184 -16.27 7.84 -16.27
CA LEU A 184 -17.17 8.47 -15.29
C LEU A 184 -16.40 9.20 -14.17
N SER A 185 -15.08 9.07 -14.12
CA SER A 185 -14.27 9.55 -12.99
C SER A 185 -14.12 11.08 -12.90
N ASP A 186 -14.67 11.86 -13.84
CA ASP A 186 -14.46 13.31 -13.98
C ASP A 186 -12.99 13.78 -13.99
N VAL A 187 -12.02 12.83 -14.00
CA VAL A 187 -10.58 13.09 -14.05
C VAL A 187 -10.19 13.46 -15.48
N THR A 188 -9.73 14.69 -15.68
CA THR A 188 -9.34 15.18 -17.01
C THR A 188 -7.89 14.80 -17.35
N PRO A 189 -7.49 14.83 -18.64
CA PRO A 189 -6.09 14.64 -19.01
C PRO A 189 -5.13 15.66 -18.37
N GLU A 190 -5.61 16.87 -18.06
CA GLU A 190 -4.83 17.88 -17.35
C GLU A 190 -4.60 17.47 -15.89
N ASP A 191 -5.63 16.94 -15.22
CA ASP A 191 -5.53 16.41 -13.86
C ASP A 191 -4.49 15.29 -13.79
N VAL A 192 -4.52 14.36 -14.76
CA VAL A 192 -3.55 13.25 -14.86
C VAL A 192 -2.12 13.79 -15.01
N ALA A 193 -1.89 14.78 -15.86
CA ALA A 193 -0.56 15.35 -16.07
C ALA A 193 -0.04 16.10 -14.82
N ARG A 194 -0.92 16.81 -14.11
CA ARG A 194 -0.60 17.45 -12.84
C ARG A 194 -0.29 16.42 -11.75
N ALA A 195 -1.10 15.37 -11.65
CA ALA A 195 -0.90 14.28 -10.70
C ALA A 195 0.44 13.58 -10.95
N GLU A 196 0.79 13.29 -12.22
CA GLU A 196 2.09 12.71 -12.57
C GLU A 196 3.26 13.57 -12.08
N THR A 197 3.20 14.87 -12.34
CA THR A 197 4.25 15.81 -11.94
C THR A 197 4.36 15.89 -10.42
N SER A 198 3.23 16.05 -9.73
CA SER A 198 3.16 16.13 -8.27
C SER A 198 3.73 14.87 -7.61
N VAL A 199 3.37 13.67 -8.09
CA VAL A 199 3.90 12.41 -7.53
C VAL A 199 5.41 12.32 -7.70
N ARG A 200 5.95 12.72 -8.86
CA ARG A 200 7.41 12.70 -9.09
C ARG A 200 8.15 13.69 -8.19
N GLU A 201 7.59 14.88 -8.00
CA GLU A 201 8.16 15.88 -7.09
C GLU A 201 8.15 15.40 -5.65
N GLN A 202 7.02 14.85 -5.20
CA GLN A 202 6.89 14.25 -3.87
C GLN A 202 7.87 13.09 -3.67
N GLU A 203 8.01 12.20 -4.65
CA GLU A 203 8.94 11.06 -4.58
C GLU A 203 10.40 11.53 -4.48
N ALA A 204 10.77 12.56 -5.25
CA ALA A 204 12.13 13.10 -5.25
C ALA A 204 12.56 13.67 -3.89
N THR A 205 11.62 14.14 -3.06
CA THR A 205 11.92 14.76 -1.76
C THR A 205 11.50 13.92 -0.56
N GLY A 206 10.50 13.04 -0.68
CA GLY A 206 9.85 12.38 0.45
C GLY A 206 10.01 10.86 0.51
N LEU A 207 10.54 10.21 -0.55
CA LEU A 207 10.63 8.75 -0.58
C LEU A 207 11.55 8.19 0.51
N GLU A 208 12.74 8.77 0.70
CA GLU A 208 13.69 8.30 1.70
C GLU A 208 13.09 8.35 3.11
N ASP A 209 12.45 9.46 3.44
CA ASP A 209 11.79 9.65 4.72
C ASP A 209 10.67 8.64 4.93
N PHE A 210 9.84 8.42 3.89
CA PHE A 210 8.77 7.43 3.93
C PHE A 210 9.31 6.02 4.21
N LEU A 211 10.34 5.59 3.46
CA LEU A 211 10.96 4.27 3.62
C LEU A 211 11.54 4.09 5.02
N ALA A 212 12.26 5.09 5.52
CA ALA A 212 12.94 5.01 6.82
C ALA A 212 11.98 5.06 8.01
N THR A 213 10.92 5.88 7.92
CA THR A 213 10.11 6.23 9.10
C THR A 213 8.74 5.56 9.14
N SER A 214 8.14 5.30 7.97
CA SER A 214 6.71 5.01 7.85
C SER A 214 6.41 3.65 7.22
N TRP A 215 7.32 3.12 6.39
CA TRP A 215 7.09 1.87 5.66
C TRP A 215 7.57 0.64 6.46
N GLU A 216 6.65 -0.03 7.16
CA GLU A 216 6.93 -1.20 8.01
C GLU A 216 7.72 -2.34 7.32
N PRO A 217 7.52 -2.66 6.03
CA PRO A 217 8.32 -3.67 5.36
C PRO A 217 9.83 -3.43 5.40
N TRP A 218 10.27 -2.16 5.32
CA TRP A 218 11.69 -1.82 5.44
C TRP A 218 12.23 -2.18 6.84
N ASP A 219 11.56 -1.72 7.90
CA ASP A 219 11.93 -2.04 9.28
C ASP A 219 11.97 -3.57 9.50
N THR A 220 10.98 -4.30 8.99
CA THR A 220 10.91 -5.76 9.11
C THR A 220 12.11 -6.47 8.48
N VAL A 221 12.60 -5.99 7.33
CA VAL A 221 13.82 -6.55 6.72
C VAL A 221 15.06 -6.16 7.51
N VAL A 222 15.21 -4.88 7.88
CA VAL A 222 16.38 -4.38 8.62
C VAL A 222 16.58 -5.12 9.94
N ARG A 223 15.50 -5.40 10.69
CA ARG A 223 15.57 -6.22 11.92
C ARG A 223 16.17 -7.61 11.72
N ARG A 224 16.08 -8.18 10.52
CA ARG A 224 16.64 -9.52 10.22
C ARG A 224 18.05 -9.45 9.69
N ILE A 225 18.34 -8.49 8.80
CA ILE A 225 19.64 -8.43 8.11
C ILE A 225 20.70 -7.62 8.86
N ALA A 226 20.29 -6.69 9.72
CA ALA A 226 21.17 -5.84 10.52
C ALA A 226 20.62 -5.65 11.96
N PRO A 227 20.45 -6.74 12.74
CA PRO A 227 19.80 -6.70 14.04
C PRO A 227 20.52 -5.82 15.08
N ASP A 228 21.86 -5.87 15.12
CA ASP A 228 22.65 -5.08 16.07
C ASP A 228 22.57 -3.58 15.79
N ASP A 229 22.62 -3.20 14.51
CA ASP A 229 22.47 -1.81 14.08
C ASP A 229 21.05 -1.29 14.28
N HIS A 230 20.04 -2.16 14.10
CA HIS A 230 18.66 -1.83 14.41
C HIS A 230 18.48 -1.59 15.91
N ALA A 231 19.03 -2.45 16.76
CA ALA A 231 18.97 -2.28 18.22
C ALA A 231 19.66 -0.97 18.66
N ALA A 232 20.87 -0.71 18.17
CA ALA A 232 21.58 0.54 18.46
C ALA A 232 20.81 1.79 17.98
N MET A 233 20.13 1.70 16.84
CA MET A 233 19.27 2.77 16.34
C MET A 233 18.05 3.00 17.25
N GLN A 234 17.43 1.93 17.77
CA GLN A 234 16.30 2.05 18.71
C GLN A 234 16.73 2.69 20.03
N ASP A 235 17.89 2.29 20.56
CA ASP A 235 18.45 2.89 21.78
C ASP A 235 18.71 4.39 21.57
N ARG A 236 19.38 4.76 20.47
CA ARG A 236 19.61 6.18 20.13
C ARG A 236 18.32 6.97 19.93
N LEU A 237 17.29 6.35 19.34
CA LEU A 237 15.98 6.99 19.19
C LEU A 237 15.33 7.23 20.56
N ALA A 238 15.40 6.25 21.46
CA ALA A 238 14.89 6.42 22.82
C ALA A 238 15.62 7.55 23.57
N ASP A 239 16.95 7.56 23.53
CA ASP A 239 17.78 8.60 24.15
C ASP A 239 17.44 9.99 23.59
N ALA A 240 17.33 10.14 22.27
CA ALA A 240 16.99 11.42 21.65
C ALA A 240 15.58 11.91 22.01
N LEU A 241 14.63 11.00 22.19
CA LEU A 241 13.28 11.34 22.64
C LEU A 241 13.23 11.75 24.12
N GLU A 242 14.15 11.26 24.95
CA GLU A 242 14.27 11.67 26.35
C GLU A 242 15.04 12.99 26.51
N ASP A 243 16.19 13.13 25.84
CA ASP A 243 17.15 14.21 26.07
C ASP A 243 16.99 15.40 25.10
N GLU A 244 16.83 15.12 23.80
CA GLU A 244 16.84 16.16 22.77
C GLU A 244 15.45 16.75 22.51
N PHE A 245 14.41 15.90 22.51
CA PHE A 245 13.04 16.32 22.20
C PHE A 245 12.53 17.46 23.11
N PRO A 246 12.65 17.39 24.46
CA PRO A 246 12.19 18.48 25.33
C PRO A 246 12.93 19.79 25.05
N THR A 247 14.24 19.71 24.79
CA THR A 247 15.09 20.85 24.49
C THR A 247 14.68 21.52 23.17
N ARG A 248 14.63 20.74 22.07
CA ARG A 248 14.21 21.23 20.75
C ARG A 248 12.80 21.84 20.78
N LEU A 249 11.88 21.23 21.54
CA LEU A 249 10.50 21.71 21.66
C LEU A 249 10.42 23.06 22.38
N ASN A 250 11.11 23.19 23.52
CA ASN A 250 11.11 24.43 24.29
C ASN A 250 11.73 25.58 23.50
N GLU A 251 12.84 25.33 22.80
CA GLU A 251 13.50 26.32 21.96
C GLU A 251 12.57 26.80 20.83
N ARG A 252 11.96 25.87 20.08
CA ARG A 252 11.10 26.21 18.94
C ARG A 252 9.81 26.94 19.34
N LEU A 253 9.23 26.59 20.49
CA LEU A 253 8.08 27.32 21.03
C LEU A 253 8.48 28.72 21.50
N ALA A 254 9.65 28.86 22.14
CA ALA A 254 10.16 30.15 22.60
C ALA A 254 10.46 31.09 21.42
N GLU A 255 11.02 30.59 20.32
CA GLU A 255 11.27 31.37 19.08
C GLU A 255 10.00 32.02 18.52
N HIS A 256 8.84 31.38 18.70
CA HIS A 256 7.56 31.86 18.18
C HIS A 256 6.69 32.53 19.27
N GLY A 257 7.16 32.59 20.52
CA GLY A 257 6.39 33.11 21.65
C GLY A 257 5.15 32.28 22.00
N LEU A 258 5.16 30.97 21.70
CA LEU A 258 4.02 30.05 21.82
C LEU A 258 4.16 29.06 22.99
N THR A 259 5.00 29.37 23.98
CA THR A 259 5.36 28.44 25.07
C THR A 259 4.16 27.94 25.90
N ASP A 260 3.11 28.76 26.04
CA ASP A 260 1.89 28.43 26.77
C ASP A 260 0.74 27.95 25.87
N ASP A 261 0.96 27.86 24.55
CA ASP A 261 -0.04 27.43 23.58
C ASP A 261 -0.03 25.88 23.44
N VAL A 262 -1.12 25.26 23.88
CA VAL A 262 -1.28 23.80 23.90
C VAL A 262 -1.35 23.21 22.49
N ASP A 263 -1.98 23.91 21.55
CA ASP A 263 -2.13 23.44 20.17
C ASP A 263 -0.80 23.58 19.43
N ALA A 264 -0.09 24.70 19.61
CA ALA A 264 1.26 24.89 19.10
C ALA A 264 2.21 23.82 19.63
N ARG A 265 2.16 23.53 20.94
CA ARG A 265 2.98 22.48 21.56
C ARG A 265 2.72 21.12 20.93
N ARG A 266 1.47 20.78 20.62
CA ARG A 266 1.11 19.52 19.95
C ARG A 266 1.66 19.46 18.52
N MET A 267 1.45 20.51 17.73
CA MET A 267 1.89 20.54 16.33
C MET A 267 3.41 20.55 16.20
N VAL A 268 4.09 21.44 16.93
CA VAL A 268 5.55 21.53 16.95
C VAL A 268 6.17 20.25 17.52
N GLY A 269 5.56 19.67 18.55
CA GLY A 269 5.97 18.38 19.08
C GLY A 269 5.95 17.27 18.02
N ALA A 270 4.85 17.13 17.27
CA ALA A 270 4.75 16.14 16.20
C ALA A 270 5.80 16.35 15.08
N GLN A 271 6.11 17.60 14.74
CA GLN A 271 7.16 17.92 13.77
C GLN A 271 8.53 17.49 14.28
N ILE A 272 8.88 17.82 15.53
CA ILE A 272 10.18 17.46 16.11
C ILE A 272 10.33 15.94 16.24
N LEU A 273 9.28 15.22 16.65
CA LEU A 273 9.29 13.75 16.68
C LEU A 273 9.61 13.18 15.29
N SER A 274 9.01 13.74 14.24
CA SER A 274 9.25 13.33 12.86
C SER A 274 10.67 13.67 12.39
N GLU A 275 11.19 14.84 12.77
CA GLU A 275 12.57 15.26 12.49
C GLU A 275 13.59 14.29 13.12
N ILE A 276 13.46 14.00 14.42
CA ILE A 276 14.34 13.08 15.14
C ILE A 276 14.28 11.67 14.53
N ALA A 277 13.06 11.16 14.26
CA ALA A 277 12.89 9.85 13.66
C ALA A 277 13.55 9.77 12.27
N ARG A 278 13.40 10.81 11.45
CA ARG A 278 13.98 10.90 10.11
C ARG A 278 15.51 10.94 10.16
N GLU A 279 16.09 11.74 11.04
CA GLU A 279 17.55 11.82 11.23
C GLU A 279 18.10 10.43 11.60
N ILE A 280 17.58 9.82 12.66
CA ILE A 280 18.13 8.59 13.23
C ILE A 280 17.84 7.36 12.35
N LYS A 281 16.59 7.17 11.89
CA LYS A 281 16.23 6.03 11.04
C LYS A 281 16.80 6.17 9.63
N GLY A 282 16.91 7.39 9.12
CA GLY A 282 17.53 7.66 7.82
C GLY A 282 19.02 7.32 7.81
N GLU A 283 19.75 7.64 8.88
CA GLU A 283 21.16 7.23 9.02
C GLU A 283 21.33 5.69 8.97
N LEU A 284 20.49 4.94 9.70
CA LEU A 284 20.50 3.48 9.65
C LEU A 284 20.19 2.98 8.25
N MET A 285 19.15 3.52 7.60
CA MET A 285 18.78 3.13 6.24
C MET A 285 19.97 3.29 5.28
N HIS A 286 20.62 4.45 5.29
CA HIS A 286 21.77 4.70 4.45
C HIS A 286 22.96 3.78 4.75
N LYS A 287 23.19 3.43 6.02
CA LYS A 287 24.22 2.46 6.41
C LYS A 287 23.94 1.09 5.79
N VAL A 288 22.75 0.55 6.03
CA VAL A 288 22.34 -0.78 5.54
C VAL A 288 22.41 -0.84 4.02
N LEU A 289 21.93 0.17 3.32
CA LEU A 289 21.97 0.22 1.85
C LEU A 289 23.41 0.19 1.32
N ARG A 290 24.32 0.99 1.90
CA ARG A 290 25.74 0.99 1.51
C ARG A 290 26.40 -0.37 1.71
N GLU A 291 26.12 -1.03 2.83
CA GLU A 291 26.67 -2.36 3.13
C GLU A 291 26.19 -3.43 2.14
N HIS A 292 25.03 -3.23 1.54
CA HIS A 292 24.46 -4.09 0.50
C HIS A 292 24.75 -3.60 -0.93
N GLY A 293 25.67 -2.64 -1.10
CA GLY A 293 26.09 -2.13 -2.41
C GLY A 293 25.03 -1.29 -3.13
N LEU A 294 24.04 -0.78 -2.41
CA LEU A 294 23.02 0.12 -2.93
C LEU A 294 23.38 1.56 -2.54
N GLU A 295 23.65 2.39 -3.55
CA GLU A 295 23.92 3.81 -3.36
C GLU A 295 22.60 4.57 -3.14
N PRO A 296 22.49 5.47 -2.14
CA PRO A 296 21.31 6.32 -1.99
C PRO A 296 21.01 7.15 -3.25
N ARG A 297 22.04 7.44 -4.07
CA ARG A 297 21.85 8.12 -5.37
C ARG A 297 21.11 7.31 -6.42
N SER A 298 21.05 5.98 -6.30
CA SER A 298 20.18 5.15 -7.15
C SER A 298 18.71 5.25 -6.72
N MET A 299 18.39 6.11 -5.74
CA MET A 299 17.03 6.38 -5.31
C MET A 299 16.37 7.61 -5.97
N ARG A 300 17.09 8.32 -6.85
CA ARG A 300 16.58 9.45 -7.65
C ARG A 300 16.11 8.99 -9.03
#